data_AF-A0A2D4JYF2-F1
#
_entry.id   AF-A0A2D4JYF2-F1
#
_cell.length_a   1.000
_cell.length_b   1.000
_cell.length_c   1.000
_cell.angle_alpha   90.00
_cell.angle_beta   90.00
_cell.angle_gamma   90.00
#
_symmetry.space_group_name_H-M   'P 1'
#
loop_
_entity.id
_entity.type
_entity.pdbx_description
1 polymer ?
#
loop_
_entity_poly.entity_id
_entity_poly.type
_entity_poly.pdbx_seq_one_letter_code
_entity_poly.pdbx_strand_id
1 'polypeptide(L)'
;SRWLEYVRIFLKLSAELVYMLDSKHVSVILQEEEGRDLSCCVASLIQVMLDPHFRTIAGFQSLIQKEWVMAGHPFLDRCNHLKKSDKESPLFLMFLDCVWQLLEQYPSAFEFSEVYLTILYDSTRISLFGTFLFNSPHQRVKQSTEFAISKNIQLGDEKGLRFPSAWDWSLQLTPRDRLLFHNPLYIGKSTPCVCNGTVKTFKRSKKNYSSTLRGFPSSLKNGIINEQDFFPRRNSLILKLKP
;
A
#
# COMPACT_ATOMS: atom_id res chain seq x y z
N SER A 1 -6.22 -2.68 -24.83
CA SER A 1 -5.57 -2.87 -23.51
C SER A 1 -6.56 -3.57 -22.58
N ARG A 2 -6.11 -4.41 -21.62
CA ARG A 2 -6.96 -5.15 -20.64
C ARG A 2 -7.04 -4.45 -19.27
N TRP A 3 -6.78 -3.14 -19.21
CA TRP A 3 -6.58 -2.41 -17.95
C TRP A 3 -7.78 -2.51 -16.99
N LEU A 4 -8.98 -2.16 -17.45
CA LEU A 4 -10.20 -2.23 -16.64
C LEU A 4 -10.55 -3.66 -16.19
N GLU A 5 -10.12 -4.67 -16.96
CA GLU A 5 -10.28 -6.05 -16.56
C GLU A 5 -9.44 -6.37 -15.33
N TYR A 6 -8.18 -5.91 -15.29
CA TYR A 6 -7.32 -6.06 -14.12
C TYR A 6 -7.82 -5.27 -12.92
N VAL A 7 -8.24 -4.01 -13.11
CA VAL A 7 -8.87 -3.20 -12.04
C VAL A 7 -10.05 -3.98 -11.41
N ARG A 8 -10.95 -4.51 -12.26
CA ARG A 8 -12.08 -5.33 -11.81
C ARG A 8 -11.63 -6.57 -11.05
N ILE A 9 -10.57 -7.27 -11.51
CA ILE A 9 -10.04 -8.47 -10.84
C ILE A 9 -9.51 -8.13 -9.44
N PHE A 10 -8.69 -7.08 -9.30
CA PHE A 10 -8.14 -6.66 -8.00
C PHE A 10 -9.23 -6.25 -7.02
N LEU A 11 -10.21 -5.46 -7.48
CA LEU A 11 -11.35 -5.05 -6.67
C LEU A 11 -12.21 -6.24 -6.25
N LYS A 12 -12.53 -7.16 -7.18
CA LYS A 12 -13.31 -8.35 -6.89
C LYS A 12 -12.62 -9.25 -5.88
N LEU A 13 -11.34 -9.57 -6.09
CA LEU A 13 -10.58 -10.38 -5.13
C LEU A 13 -10.55 -9.73 -3.76
N SER A 14 -10.23 -8.43 -3.70
CA SER A 14 -10.13 -7.72 -2.42
C SER A 14 -11.47 -7.73 -1.68
N ALA A 15 -12.59 -7.52 -2.38
CA ALA A 15 -13.93 -7.59 -1.80
C ALA A 15 -14.27 -9.00 -1.27
N GLU A 16 -13.90 -10.06 -1.99
CA GLU A 16 -14.06 -11.44 -1.54
C GLU A 16 -13.25 -11.70 -0.26
N LEU A 17 -12.00 -11.25 -0.20
CA LEU A 17 -11.15 -11.41 0.99
C LEU A 17 -11.64 -10.58 2.19
N VAL A 18 -12.17 -9.39 1.94
CA VAL A 18 -12.88 -8.57 2.94
C VAL A 18 -14.06 -9.32 3.53
N TYR A 19 -14.89 -9.97 2.69
CA TYR A 19 -15.99 -10.81 3.15
C TYR A 19 -15.50 -11.98 4.02
N MET A 20 -14.40 -12.64 3.63
CA MET A 20 -13.82 -13.73 4.44
C MET A 20 -13.32 -13.24 5.80
N LEU A 21 -12.69 -12.07 5.87
CA LEU A 21 -12.17 -11.48 7.09
C LEU A 21 -13.29 -10.96 8.02
N ASP A 22 -14.22 -10.17 7.49
CA ASP A 22 -15.22 -9.48 8.29
C ASP A 22 -16.46 -10.33 8.57
N SER A 23 -16.98 -11.02 7.55
CA SER A 23 -18.24 -11.78 7.67
C SER A 23 -18.03 -13.24 8.07
N LYS A 24 -16.94 -13.89 7.62
CA LYS A 24 -16.62 -15.29 7.99
C LYS A 24 -15.66 -15.41 9.16
N HIS A 25 -15.01 -14.31 9.57
CA HIS A 25 -14.03 -14.27 10.65
C HIS A 25 -12.86 -15.25 10.46
N VAL A 26 -12.42 -15.45 9.22
CA VAL A 26 -11.30 -16.31 8.87
C VAL A 26 -10.06 -15.46 8.59
N SER A 27 -8.88 -15.93 9.00
CA SER A 27 -7.60 -15.28 8.66
C SER A 27 -7.16 -15.65 7.25
N VAL A 28 -6.64 -14.68 6.51
CA VAL A 28 -6.16 -14.85 5.12
C VAL A 28 -4.65 -14.66 5.09
N ILE A 29 -3.95 -15.48 4.32
CA ILE A 29 -2.53 -15.31 4.00
C ILE A 29 -2.43 -15.06 2.50
N LEU A 30 -1.79 -13.96 2.11
CA LEU A 30 -1.47 -13.67 0.72
C LEU A 30 -0.12 -14.31 0.39
N GLN A 31 -0.08 -15.15 -0.63
CA GLN A 31 1.14 -15.81 -1.08
C GLN A 31 1.46 -15.38 -2.51
N GLU A 32 2.66 -14.83 -2.68
CA GLU A 32 3.26 -14.39 -3.94
C GLU A 32 4.74 -14.80 -3.90
N GLU A 33 5.35 -15.06 -5.06
CA GLU A 33 6.72 -15.56 -5.15
C GLU A 33 7.73 -14.62 -4.47
N GLU A 34 7.73 -13.33 -4.80
CA GLU A 34 8.59 -12.33 -4.15
C GLU A 34 7.93 -11.65 -2.95
N GLY A 35 6.60 -11.63 -2.88
CA GLY A 35 5.82 -11.01 -1.79
C GLY A 35 5.95 -9.49 -1.69
N ARG A 36 6.24 -8.80 -2.80
CA ARG A 36 6.53 -7.35 -2.84
C ARG A 36 5.79 -6.60 -3.96
N ASP A 37 4.84 -7.24 -4.63
CA ASP A 37 4.09 -6.64 -5.74
C ASP A 37 2.57 -6.83 -5.54
N LEU A 38 2.00 -7.91 -6.07
CA LEU A 38 0.56 -8.16 -6.09
C LEU A 38 -0.01 -8.25 -4.67
N SER A 39 0.79 -8.83 -3.75
CA SER A 39 0.46 -8.91 -2.33
C SER A 39 0.28 -7.52 -1.70
N CYS A 40 1.15 -6.55 -2.01
CA CYS A 40 1.03 -5.16 -1.54
C CYS A 40 -0.27 -4.52 -2.01
N CYS A 41 -0.63 -4.71 -3.29
CA CYS A 41 -1.86 -4.18 -3.88
C CYS A 41 -3.10 -4.73 -3.18
N VAL A 42 -3.22 -6.06 -3.10
CA VAL A 42 -4.38 -6.72 -2.49
C VAL A 42 -4.47 -6.41 -0.98
N ALA A 43 -3.35 -6.45 -0.25
CA ALA A 43 -3.32 -6.11 1.18
C ALA A 43 -3.75 -4.67 1.44
N SER A 44 -3.36 -3.74 0.56
CA SER A 44 -3.74 -2.33 0.68
C SER A 44 -5.22 -2.11 0.38
N LEU A 45 -5.76 -2.73 -0.66
CA LEU A 45 -7.19 -2.62 -1.02
C LEU A 45 -8.10 -3.20 0.07
N ILE A 46 -7.76 -4.36 0.64
CA ILE A 46 -8.48 -4.94 1.79
C ILE A 46 -8.53 -3.94 2.95
N GLN A 47 -7.41 -3.29 3.25
CA GLN A 47 -7.31 -2.32 4.34
C GLN A 47 -8.13 -1.05 4.07
N VAL A 48 -8.09 -0.50 2.86
CA VAL A 48 -8.91 0.64 2.44
C VAL A 48 -10.41 0.32 2.58
N MET A 49 -10.81 -0.89 2.19
CA MET A 49 -12.20 -1.35 2.28
C MET A 49 -12.67 -1.57 3.72
N LEU A 50 -11.81 -2.08 4.61
CA LEU A 50 -12.17 -2.45 5.99
C LEU A 50 -12.06 -1.30 7.00
N ASP A 51 -10.99 -0.51 6.96
CA ASP A 51 -10.71 0.48 8.00
C ASP A 51 -10.88 1.92 7.47
N PRO A 52 -11.87 2.69 7.97
CA PRO A 52 -12.04 4.10 7.62
C PRO A 52 -10.81 4.97 7.89
N HIS A 53 -9.89 4.55 8.77
CA HIS A 53 -8.63 5.27 8.96
C HIS A 53 -7.84 5.38 7.65
N PHE A 54 -7.74 4.31 6.87
CA PHE A 54 -6.98 4.32 5.61
C PHE A 54 -7.66 5.11 4.48
N ARG A 55 -8.85 5.67 4.73
CA ARG A 55 -9.54 6.61 3.84
C ARG A 55 -9.34 8.08 4.23
N THR A 56 -8.53 8.33 5.27
CA THR A 56 -8.00 9.67 5.61
C THR A 56 -6.68 9.92 4.88
N ILE A 57 -6.28 11.17 4.66
CA ILE A 57 -4.99 11.51 4.04
C ILE A 57 -3.85 10.88 4.85
N ALA A 58 -3.81 11.15 6.16
CA ALA A 58 -2.76 10.62 7.05
C ALA A 58 -2.76 9.08 7.10
N GLY A 59 -3.95 8.46 7.16
CA GLY A 59 -4.06 7.01 7.16
C GLY A 59 -3.59 6.40 5.84
N PHE A 60 -3.99 6.95 4.70
CA PHE A 60 -3.57 6.46 3.39
C PHE A 60 -2.05 6.59 3.18
N GLN A 61 -1.45 7.71 3.62
CA GLN A 61 0.01 7.85 3.65
C GLN A 61 0.67 6.76 4.49
N SER A 62 0.15 6.50 5.70
CA SER A 62 0.67 5.44 6.57
C SER A 62 0.53 4.05 5.96
N LEU A 63 -0.57 3.80 5.22
CA LEU A 63 -0.80 2.54 4.51
C LEU A 63 0.26 2.34 3.42
N ILE A 64 0.49 3.35 2.57
CA ILE A 64 1.49 3.29 1.49
C ILE A 64 2.88 3.12 2.07
N GLN A 65 3.21 3.91 3.11
CA GLN A 65 4.50 3.81 3.78
C GLN A 65 4.72 2.39 4.31
N LYS A 66 3.70 1.76 4.90
CA LYS A 66 3.80 0.41 5.46
C LYS A 66 3.83 -0.68 4.38
N GLU A 67 2.82 -0.75 3.53
CA GLU A 67 2.59 -1.88 2.62
C GLU A 67 3.42 -1.81 1.33
N TRP A 68 3.90 -0.62 0.95
CA TRP A 68 4.65 -0.45 -0.29
C TRP A 68 6.11 -0.11 0.00
N VAL A 69 6.36 0.96 0.76
CA VAL A 69 7.73 1.46 0.96
C VAL A 69 8.52 0.57 1.93
N MET A 70 7.95 0.28 3.11
CA MET A 70 8.65 -0.52 4.13
C MET A 70 8.65 -2.02 3.81
N ALA A 71 7.61 -2.54 3.16
CA ALA A 71 7.57 -3.91 2.67
C ALA A 71 8.54 -4.17 1.49
N GLY A 72 9.07 -3.12 0.86
CA GLY A 72 10.08 -3.22 -0.18
C GLY A 72 9.51 -3.43 -1.58
N HIS A 73 8.38 -2.81 -1.89
CA HIS A 73 7.93 -2.71 -3.28
C HIS A 73 9.03 -2.07 -4.13
N PRO A 74 9.43 -2.71 -5.26
CA PRO A 74 10.60 -2.28 -6.01
C PRO A 74 10.35 -1.04 -6.89
N PHE A 75 10.06 0.12 -6.28
CA PHE A 75 9.72 1.36 -7.01
C PHE A 75 10.78 1.78 -8.04
N LEU A 76 12.07 1.66 -7.72
CA LEU A 76 13.15 2.04 -8.64
C LEU A 76 13.11 1.20 -9.93
N ASP A 77 12.86 -0.10 -9.80
CA ASP A 77 12.78 -1.02 -10.93
C ASP A 77 11.44 -0.88 -11.68
N ARG A 78 10.33 -0.70 -10.94
CA ARG A 78 8.96 -0.65 -11.48
C ARG A 78 8.65 0.68 -12.17
N CYS A 79 9.18 1.79 -11.67
CA CYS A 79 9.07 3.12 -12.29
C CYS A 79 10.19 3.39 -13.30
N ASN A 80 11.19 2.50 -13.39
CA ASN A 80 12.27 2.54 -14.37
C ASN A 80 13.02 3.89 -14.46
N HIS A 81 13.25 4.56 -13.32
CA HIS A 81 13.88 5.89 -13.28
C HIS A 81 15.25 5.94 -13.95
N LEU A 82 16.00 4.84 -13.88
CA LEU A 82 17.34 4.75 -14.45
C LEU A 82 17.35 4.27 -15.91
N LYS A 83 16.18 3.95 -16.51
CA LYS A 83 16.04 3.37 -17.85
C LYS A 83 16.93 2.14 -18.06
N LYS A 84 16.97 1.27 -17.06
CA LYS A 84 17.86 0.09 -16.98
C LYS A 84 17.13 -1.19 -16.57
N SER A 85 15.84 -1.10 -16.28
CA SER A 85 15.04 -2.21 -15.75
C SER A 85 14.06 -2.69 -16.81
N ASP A 86 14.10 -3.99 -17.13
CA ASP A 86 13.07 -4.67 -17.92
C ASP A 86 11.86 -5.09 -17.06
N LYS A 87 11.86 -4.70 -15.78
CA LYS A 87 10.81 -5.04 -14.81
C LYS A 87 9.85 -3.88 -14.56
N GLU A 88 9.75 -2.94 -15.50
CA GLU A 88 8.80 -1.83 -15.45
C GLU A 88 7.37 -2.37 -15.38
N SER A 89 6.58 -1.87 -14.43
CA SER A 89 5.18 -2.28 -14.28
C SER A 89 4.37 -1.22 -13.53
N PRO A 90 3.18 -0.84 -14.02
CA PRO A 90 2.34 0.21 -13.43
C PRO A 90 1.51 -0.30 -12.24
N LEU A 91 2.05 -1.16 -11.39
CA LEU A 91 1.25 -1.81 -10.33
C LEU A 91 0.79 -0.83 -9.24
N PHE A 92 1.63 0.15 -8.88
CA PHE A 92 1.20 1.21 -7.97
C PHE A 92 0.10 2.08 -8.59
N LEU A 93 0.18 2.38 -9.89
CA LEU A 93 -0.90 3.07 -10.62
C LEU A 93 -2.19 2.24 -10.63
N MET A 94 -2.09 0.92 -10.83
CA MET A 94 -3.23 0.00 -10.77
C MET A 94 -3.92 0.06 -9.41
N PHE A 95 -3.13 0.09 -8.32
CA PHE A 95 -3.66 0.27 -6.97
C PHE A 95 -4.37 1.61 -6.81
N LEU A 96 -3.77 2.72 -7.27
CA LEU A 96 -4.39 4.04 -7.18
C LEU A 96 -5.67 4.14 -8.01
N ASP A 97 -5.73 3.52 -9.18
CA ASP A 97 -6.96 3.43 -9.99
C ASP A 97 -8.03 2.64 -9.23
N CYS A 98 -7.70 1.48 -8.67
CA CYS A 98 -8.64 0.72 -7.83
C CYS A 98 -9.17 1.56 -6.65
N VAL A 99 -8.33 2.39 -6.00
CA VAL A 99 -8.78 3.31 -4.94
C VAL A 99 -9.66 4.42 -5.51
N TRP A 100 -9.33 4.95 -6.68
CA TRP A 100 -10.18 5.93 -7.37
C TRP A 100 -11.56 5.35 -7.72
N GLN A 101 -11.65 4.11 -8.20
CA GLN A 101 -12.93 3.44 -8.43
C GLN A 101 -13.77 3.34 -7.13
N LEU A 102 -13.13 3.13 -5.98
CA LEU A 102 -13.81 3.10 -4.68
C LEU A 102 -14.23 4.50 -4.23
N LEU A 103 -13.41 5.51 -4.50
CA LEU A 103 -13.72 6.91 -4.21
C LEU A 103 -14.93 7.38 -5.02
N GLU A 104 -14.99 7.07 -6.32
CA GLU A 104 -16.14 7.38 -7.18
C GLU A 104 -17.43 6.69 -6.73
N GLN A 105 -17.35 5.43 -6.29
CA GLN A 105 -18.51 4.69 -5.79
C GLN A 105 -18.98 5.16 -4.42
N TYR A 106 -18.06 5.65 -3.58
CA TYR A 106 -18.36 6.08 -2.21
C TYR A 106 -17.73 7.45 -1.87
N PRO A 107 -18.18 8.55 -2.52
CA PRO A 107 -17.49 9.85 -2.39
C PRO A 107 -17.46 10.38 -0.96
N SER A 108 -18.50 10.14 -0.16
CA SER A 108 -18.54 10.63 1.22
C SER A 108 -17.63 9.88 2.19
N ALA A 109 -17.02 8.78 1.74
CA ALA A 109 -16.29 7.85 2.57
C ALA A 109 -14.77 8.11 2.60
N PHE A 110 -14.27 8.97 1.71
CA PHE A 110 -12.86 9.31 1.53
C PHE A 110 -12.59 10.79 1.81
N GLU A 111 -11.60 11.07 2.67
CA GLU A 111 -11.17 12.43 3.00
C GLU A 111 -10.46 13.11 1.83
N PHE A 112 -9.73 12.33 1.05
CA PHE A 112 -8.95 12.83 -0.06
C PHE A 112 -9.73 12.82 -1.38
N SER A 113 -9.35 13.69 -2.30
CA SER A 113 -9.90 13.81 -3.66
C SER A 113 -9.09 13.00 -4.68
N GLU A 114 -9.58 12.95 -5.93
CA GLU A 114 -8.81 12.43 -7.07
C GLU A 114 -7.46 13.16 -7.24
N VAL A 115 -7.43 14.48 -7.04
CA VAL A 115 -6.21 15.29 -7.19
C VAL A 115 -5.10 14.78 -6.29
N TYR A 116 -5.43 14.35 -5.08
CA TYR A 116 -4.47 13.75 -4.17
C TYR A 116 -3.85 12.45 -4.73
N LEU A 117 -4.66 11.58 -5.35
CA LEU A 117 -4.18 10.34 -5.96
C LEU A 117 -3.27 10.61 -7.16
N THR A 118 -3.62 11.60 -8.00
CA THR A 118 -2.81 12.00 -9.15
C THR A 118 -1.45 12.55 -8.72
N ILE A 119 -1.44 13.49 -7.78
CA ILE A 119 -0.18 14.07 -7.28
C ILE A 119 0.68 13.02 -6.56
N LEU A 120 0.06 12.09 -5.84
CA LEU A 120 0.76 10.98 -5.24
C LEU A 120 1.44 10.10 -6.30
N TYR A 121 0.76 9.80 -7.40
CA TYR A 121 1.37 9.07 -8.51
C TYR A 121 2.54 9.84 -9.14
N ASP A 122 2.37 11.14 -9.37
CA ASP A 122 3.45 11.99 -9.89
C ASP A 122 4.66 12.01 -8.95
N SER A 123 4.44 11.98 -7.63
CA SER A 123 5.52 11.90 -6.65
C SER A 123 6.36 10.61 -6.75
N THR A 124 5.82 9.52 -7.29
CA THR A 124 6.60 8.31 -7.59
C THR A 124 7.39 8.44 -8.89
N ARG A 125 7.09 9.42 -9.73
CA ARG A 125 7.84 9.72 -10.97
C ARG A 125 8.98 10.71 -10.70
N ILE A 126 8.84 11.55 -9.67
CA ILE A 126 9.81 12.57 -9.28
C ILE A 126 10.92 11.95 -8.40
N SER A 127 12.13 11.80 -8.94
CA SER A 127 13.31 11.27 -8.23
C SER A 127 13.95 12.23 -7.22
N LEU A 128 13.18 13.19 -6.67
CA LEU A 128 13.66 14.17 -5.69
C LEU A 128 13.50 13.67 -4.24
N PHE A 129 12.47 12.87 -3.97
CA PHE A 129 12.10 12.44 -2.63
C PHE A 129 12.56 11.01 -2.36
N GLY A 130 13.01 10.75 -1.13
CA GLY A 130 13.53 9.42 -0.75
C GLY A 130 12.45 8.35 -0.55
N THR A 131 11.17 8.72 -0.54
CA THR A 131 10.05 7.81 -0.24
C THR A 131 9.91 6.70 -1.27
N PHE A 132 10.02 7.01 -2.57
CA PHE A 132 9.82 6.07 -3.68
C PHE A 132 11.08 5.82 -4.52
N LEU A 133 12.25 6.29 -4.05
CA LEU A 133 13.48 6.30 -4.85
C LEU A 133 14.20 4.94 -4.93
N PHE A 134 13.90 4.01 -4.02
CA PHE A 134 14.64 2.75 -3.87
C PHE A 134 13.70 1.55 -3.87
N ASN A 135 14.22 0.35 -4.16
CA ASN A 135 13.45 -0.88 -4.12
C ASN A 135 13.21 -1.43 -2.72
N SER A 136 14.01 -1.01 -1.73
CA SER A 136 13.82 -1.41 -0.34
C SER A 136 14.51 -0.46 0.63
N PRO A 137 14.09 -0.43 1.90
CA PRO A 137 14.80 0.30 2.94
C PRO A 137 16.26 -0.13 3.08
N HIS A 138 16.55 -1.42 2.86
CA HIS A 138 17.91 -1.95 2.88
C HIS A 138 18.76 -1.38 1.73
N GLN A 139 18.24 -1.40 0.50
CA GLN A 139 18.93 -0.82 -0.66
C GLN A 139 19.20 0.67 -0.48
N ARG A 140 18.23 1.42 0.06
CA ARG A 140 18.39 2.85 0.37
C ARG A 140 19.61 3.10 1.25
N VAL A 141 19.73 2.38 2.36
CA VAL A 141 20.85 2.56 3.31
C VAL A 141 22.18 2.20 2.64
N LYS A 142 22.24 1.06 1.96
CA LYS A 142 23.44 0.60 1.25
C LYS A 142 23.93 1.64 0.23
N GLN A 143 23.07 2.04 -0.71
CA GLN A 143 23.46 2.97 -1.79
C GLN A 143 23.80 4.37 -1.26
N SER A 144 23.08 4.85 -0.25
CA SER A 144 23.38 6.14 0.38
C SER A 144 24.75 6.14 1.05
N THR A 145 25.12 5.03 1.69
CA THR A 145 26.41 4.86 2.36
C THR A 145 27.54 4.77 1.32
N GLU A 146 27.36 3.95 0.28
CA GLU A 146 28.31 3.82 -0.83
C GLU A 146 28.55 5.16 -1.54
N PHE A 147 27.48 5.92 -1.81
CA PHE A 147 27.60 7.24 -2.44
C PHE A 147 28.38 8.21 -1.55
N ALA A 148 28.07 8.28 -0.27
CA ALA A 148 28.75 9.17 0.66
C ALA A 148 30.25 8.88 0.76
N ILE A 149 30.62 7.60 0.84
CA ILE A 149 32.02 7.15 0.81
C ILE A 149 32.68 7.60 -0.51
N SER A 150 32.03 7.34 -1.65
CA SER A 150 32.59 7.68 -2.97
C SER A 150 32.80 9.18 -3.19
N LYS A 151 32.05 10.03 -2.49
CA LYS A 151 32.08 11.49 -2.60
C LYS A 151 32.79 12.17 -1.43
N ASN A 152 33.38 11.40 -0.50
CA ASN A 152 34.00 11.92 0.72
C ASN A 152 33.06 12.86 1.51
N ILE A 153 31.76 12.56 1.53
CA ILE A 153 30.78 13.33 2.30
C ILE A 153 30.84 12.87 3.75
N GLN A 154 31.15 13.78 4.67
CA GLN A 154 31.06 13.50 6.10
C GLN A 154 29.59 13.40 6.50
N LEU A 155 29.11 12.18 6.74
CA LEU A 155 27.87 11.96 7.46
C LEU A 155 28.12 12.36 8.91
N GLY A 156 27.33 13.29 9.46
CA GLY A 156 27.33 13.55 10.90
C GLY A 156 26.85 12.34 11.72
N ASP A 157 26.42 12.55 12.96
CA ASP A 157 25.91 11.47 13.85
C ASP A 157 24.75 10.66 13.22
N GLU A 158 24.10 11.24 12.21
CA GLU A 158 23.08 10.60 11.37
C GLU A 158 23.75 9.67 10.33
N LYS A 159 23.58 8.36 10.53
CA LYS A 159 24.08 7.27 9.67
C LYS A 159 23.39 7.21 8.28
N GLY A 160 23.41 8.28 7.49
CA GLY A 160 22.93 8.26 6.11
C GLY A 160 22.80 9.63 5.46
N LEU A 161 22.74 9.66 4.12
CA LEU A 161 22.24 10.82 3.38
C LEU A 161 20.76 11.02 3.73
N ARG A 162 20.38 12.26 4.06
CA ARG A 162 18.99 12.63 4.31
C ARG A 162 18.32 13.02 2.99
N PHE A 163 17.30 12.26 2.62
CA PHE A 163 16.40 12.59 1.51
C PHE A 163 15.11 13.19 2.07
N PRO A 164 14.57 14.27 1.48
CA PRO A 164 13.26 14.76 1.83
C PRO A 164 12.17 13.69 1.61
N SER A 165 11.15 13.72 2.45
CA SER A 165 10.00 12.82 2.33
C SER A 165 9.01 13.36 1.29
N ALA A 166 8.45 12.48 0.46
CA ALA A 166 7.36 12.84 -0.45
C ALA A 166 6.11 13.31 0.31
N TRP A 167 5.97 12.92 1.58
CA TRP A 167 4.86 13.33 2.45
C TRP A 167 4.97 14.78 2.93
N ASP A 168 6.14 15.40 2.80
CA ASP A 168 6.29 16.84 3.05
C ASP A 168 5.83 17.62 1.81
N TRP A 169 4.51 17.68 1.63
CA TRP A 169 3.87 18.36 0.51
C TRP A 169 4.19 19.85 0.46
N SER A 170 4.69 20.45 1.55
CA SER A 170 5.09 21.85 1.58
C SER A 170 6.30 22.14 0.70
N LEU A 171 7.11 21.12 0.42
CA LEU A 171 8.26 21.21 -0.48
C LEU A 171 7.87 21.17 -1.97
N GLN A 172 6.67 20.69 -2.28
CA GLN A 172 6.21 20.45 -3.65
C GLN A 172 5.11 21.43 -4.08
N LEU A 173 4.26 21.85 -3.13
CA LEU A 173 2.99 22.50 -3.43
C LEU A 173 2.75 23.71 -2.55
N THR A 174 2.06 24.71 -3.10
CA THR A 174 1.62 25.86 -2.32
C THR A 174 0.52 25.48 -1.32
N PRO A 175 0.28 26.28 -0.27
CA PRO A 175 -0.84 26.04 0.63
C PRO A 175 -2.20 25.96 -0.07
N ARG A 176 -2.40 26.71 -1.16
CA ARG A 176 -3.64 26.68 -1.94
C ARG A 176 -3.82 25.36 -2.67
N ASP A 177 -2.77 24.84 -3.30
CA ASP A 177 -2.83 23.57 -4.04
C ASP A 177 -3.10 22.39 -3.10
N ARG A 178 -2.53 22.42 -1.88
CA ARG A 178 -2.79 21.39 -0.87
C ARG A 178 -4.24 21.33 -0.40
N LEU A 179 -5.01 22.42 -0.52
CA LEU A 179 -6.44 22.40 -0.22
C LEU A 179 -7.22 21.51 -1.21
N LEU A 180 -6.72 21.35 -2.45
CA LEU A 180 -7.34 20.50 -3.46
C LEU A 180 -7.26 19.01 -3.10
N PHE A 181 -6.41 18.63 -2.14
CA PHE A 181 -6.36 17.24 -1.66
C PHE A 181 -7.62 16.84 -0.95
N HIS A 182 -8.38 17.77 -0.37
CA HIS A 182 -9.55 17.44 0.41
C HIS A 182 -10.79 17.30 -0.45
N ASN A 183 -11.53 16.23 -0.20
CA ASN A 183 -12.82 15.98 -0.81
C ASN A 183 -13.93 16.70 -0.03
N PRO A 184 -14.67 17.65 -0.65
CA PRO A 184 -15.72 18.41 0.02
C PRO A 184 -16.92 17.55 0.44
N LEU A 185 -17.08 16.35 -0.14
CA LEU A 185 -18.17 15.43 0.19
C LEU A 185 -17.86 14.55 1.40
N TYR A 186 -16.64 14.61 1.94
CA TYR A 186 -16.22 13.73 3.03
C TYR A 186 -17.04 13.95 4.29
N ILE A 187 -17.78 12.91 4.68
CA ILE A 187 -18.51 12.87 5.95
C ILE A 187 -17.65 12.03 6.87
N GLY A 188 -16.76 12.68 7.62
CA GLY A 188 -15.89 12.01 8.58
C GLY A 188 -16.64 11.17 9.63
N LYS A 189 -15.91 10.63 10.61
CA LYS A 189 -16.43 9.68 11.63
C LYS A 189 -17.57 10.24 12.54
N SER A 190 -18.14 11.41 12.29
CA SER A 190 -18.96 12.17 13.24
C SER A 190 -20.30 12.73 12.73
N THR A 191 -20.82 12.32 11.58
CA THR A 191 -22.18 12.75 11.20
C THR A 191 -23.05 11.57 10.78
N PRO A 192 -24.18 11.30 11.46
CA PRO A 192 -25.12 10.28 11.01
C PRO A 192 -25.72 10.74 9.67
N CYS A 193 -25.45 10.00 8.60
CA CYS A 193 -26.17 10.17 7.35
C CYS A 193 -27.60 9.63 7.55
N VAL A 194 -28.60 10.49 7.34
CA VAL A 194 -29.98 10.05 7.17
C VAL A 194 -30.09 9.51 5.74
N CYS A 195 -30.15 8.19 5.61
CA CYS A 195 -30.56 7.52 4.37
C CYS A 195 -31.70 6.55 4.69
N ASN A 196 -32.89 6.85 4.17
CA ASN A 196 -34.05 5.95 4.01
C ASN A 196 -34.38 5.04 5.22
N GLY A 197 -34.70 5.65 6.37
CA GLY A 197 -35.49 5.01 7.43
C GLY A 197 -34.91 3.77 8.11
N THR A 198 -33.68 3.35 7.78
CA THR A 198 -32.99 2.27 8.50
C THR A 198 -31.59 2.71 8.86
N VAL A 199 -31.41 3.02 10.14
CA VAL A 199 -30.11 3.33 10.74
C VAL A 199 -29.27 2.05 10.77
N LYS A 200 -28.39 1.85 9.79
CA LYS A 200 -27.22 1.00 9.97
C LYS A 200 -26.06 1.88 10.40
N THR A 201 -25.92 2.08 11.71
CA THR A 201 -24.65 2.52 12.28
C THR A 201 -23.56 1.55 11.82
N PHE A 202 -22.51 2.06 11.17
CA PHE A 202 -21.24 1.35 11.06
C PHE A 202 -20.72 1.14 12.49
N LYS A 203 -21.10 0.03 13.11
CA LYS A 203 -20.61 -0.34 14.43
C LYS A 203 -19.15 -0.74 14.27
N ARG A 204 -18.29 0.11 14.82
CA ARG A 204 -16.87 -0.18 15.02
C ARG A 204 -16.72 -1.48 15.82
N SER A 205 -16.29 -2.55 15.18
CA SER A 205 -15.56 -3.60 15.90
C SER A 205 -14.18 -3.02 16.18
N LYS A 206 -13.89 -2.61 17.41
CA LYS A 206 -12.50 -2.38 17.85
C LYS A 206 -11.82 -3.75 17.85
N LYS A 207 -11.32 -4.21 16.71
CA LYS A 207 -10.34 -5.29 16.66
C LYS A 207 -8.98 -4.66 16.46
N ASN A 208 -8.13 -4.78 17.48
CA ASN A 208 -6.71 -4.48 17.36
C ASN A 208 -6.13 -5.54 16.41
N TYR A 209 -5.96 -5.21 15.14
CA TYR A 209 -5.13 -6.00 14.25
C TYR A 209 -3.68 -5.78 14.67
N SER A 210 -3.18 -6.61 15.60
CA SER A 210 -1.75 -6.68 15.85
C SER A 210 -1.11 -7.38 14.66
N SER A 211 -0.29 -6.66 13.89
CA SER A 211 0.71 -7.25 13.02
C SER A 211 1.81 -7.86 13.89
N THR A 212 1.53 -8.99 14.55
CA THR A 212 2.61 -9.71 15.22
C THR A 212 3.47 -10.38 14.16
N LEU A 213 4.62 -9.78 13.86
CA LEU A 213 5.81 -10.52 13.49
C LEU A 213 6.15 -11.44 14.67
N ARG A 214 5.50 -12.60 14.77
CA ARG A 214 5.95 -13.64 15.69
C ARG A 214 7.10 -14.37 15.01
N GLY A 215 8.22 -14.44 15.72
CA GLY A 215 9.45 -15.06 15.28
C GLY A 215 9.26 -16.47 14.71
N PHE A 216 10.14 -16.80 13.79
CA PHE A 216 10.22 -18.10 13.13
C PHE A 216 10.30 -19.23 14.17
N PRO A 217 9.51 -20.32 14.03
CA PRO A 217 9.77 -21.54 14.78
C PRO A 217 11.12 -22.15 14.33
N SER A 218 11.82 -22.74 15.29
CA SER A 218 13.23 -23.15 15.24
C SER A 218 13.54 -24.38 14.36
N SER A 219 12.89 -24.55 13.21
CA SER A 219 13.09 -25.73 12.34
C SER A 219 13.58 -25.44 10.91
N LEU A 220 14.06 -24.22 10.63
CA LEU A 220 14.71 -23.92 9.35
C LEU A 220 16.24 -24.08 9.48
N LYS A 221 16.77 -25.22 9.03
CA LYS A 221 18.20 -25.33 8.69
C LYS A 221 18.33 -25.28 7.16
N ASN A 222 19.08 -24.30 6.67
CA ASN A 222 19.62 -24.19 5.32
C ASN A 222 18.64 -24.03 4.13
N GLY A 223 17.49 -23.37 4.33
CA GLY A 223 16.80 -22.70 3.21
C GLY A 223 16.32 -23.58 2.04
N ILE A 224 16.18 -24.89 2.24
CA ILE A 224 15.56 -25.79 1.26
C ILE A 224 14.30 -26.37 1.90
N ILE A 225 13.15 -26.10 1.29
CA ILE A 225 11.87 -26.70 1.66
C ILE A 225 11.87 -28.11 1.07
N ASN A 226 11.82 -29.13 1.94
CA ASN A 226 11.63 -30.51 1.52
C ASN A 226 10.17 -30.69 1.06
N GLU A 227 9.92 -31.31 -0.10
CA GLU A 227 8.58 -31.43 -0.72
C GLU A 227 7.57 -32.31 0.04
N GLN A 228 7.94 -32.85 1.20
CA GLN A 228 7.07 -33.68 2.01
C GLN A 228 6.71 -32.94 3.29
N ASP A 229 5.62 -32.16 3.22
CA ASP A 229 4.58 -32.09 4.28
C ASP A 229 3.54 -31.02 3.92
N PHE A 230 2.73 -31.30 2.88
CA PHE A 230 1.44 -30.65 2.72
C PHE A 230 0.45 -31.27 3.71
N PHE A 231 0.43 -30.79 4.95
CA PHE A 231 -0.75 -30.96 5.80
C PHE A 231 -1.66 -29.75 5.62
N PRO A 232 -2.78 -29.88 4.89
CA PRO A 232 -3.73 -28.79 4.79
C PRO A 232 -4.33 -28.56 6.18
N ARG A 233 -4.09 -27.36 6.71
CA ARG A 233 -4.79 -26.87 7.90
C ARG A 233 -6.29 -26.90 7.58
N ARG A 234 -7.10 -27.60 8.39
CA ARG A 234 -8.57 -27.66 8.21
C ARG A 234 -9.10 -26.23 7.97
N ASN A 235 -9.75 -26.03 6.81
CA ASN A 235 -10.33 -24.78 6.29
C ASN A 235 -9.44 -23.85 5.45
N SER A 236 -8.31 -24.30 4.90
CA SER A 236 -7.60 -23.51 3.88
C SER A 236 -8.36 -23.50 2.54
N LEU A 237 -8.86 -22.34 2.11
CA LEU A 237 -9.32 -22.11 0.74
C LEU A 237 -8.19 -21.48 -0.07
N ILE A 238 -7.73 -22.16 -1.12
CA ILE A 238 -6.72 -21.63 -2.05
C ILE A 238 -7.46 -20.96 -3.20
N LEU A 239 -7.49 -19.62 -3.19
CA LEU A 239 -7.94 -18.83 -4.33
C LEU A 239 -6.70 -18.43 -5.14
N LYS A 240 -6.53 -19.04 -6.33
CA LYS A 240 -5.51 -18.64 -7.31
C LYS A 240 -6.11 -17.62 -8.27
N LEU A 241 -5.45 -16.47 -8.45
CA LEU A 241 -5.66 -15.68 -9.68
C LEU A 241 -5.21 -16.50 -10.87
N LYS A 242 -6.08 -16.68 -11.86
CA LYS A 242 -5.65 -17.10 -13.20
C LYS A 242 -5.44 -15.85 -14.08
N PRO A 243 -4.42 -15.85 -14.97
CA PRO A 243 -4.11 -14.74 -15.87
C PRO A 243 -5.19 -14.48 -16.94
#